data_AF-A0A6M0C6I6-F1
#
_entry.id   AF-A0A6M0C6I6-F1
#
_cell.length_a   1.000
_cell.length_b   1.000
_cell.length_c   1.000
_cell.angle_alpha   90.00
_cell.angle_beta   90.00
_cell.angle_gamma   90.00
#
_symmetry.space_group_name_H-M   'P 1'
#
loop_
_entity.id
_entity.type
_entity.pdbx_description
1 polymer ?
#
loop_
_entity_poly.entity_id
_entity_poly.type
_entity_poly.pdbx_seq_one_letter_code
_entity_poly.pdbx_strand_id
1 'polypeptide(L)' 'MLTEKLERLKSLFTEMERALIAYSGGIDSTLVAKIAWDVLGDRALAITAVSPSLLPEDLE' A
#
# COMPACT_ATOMS: atom_id res chain seq x y z
N MET A 1 -18.89 11.55 0.09
CA MET A 1 -18.28 11.52 1.45
C MET A 1 -17.48 10.24 1.67
N LEU A 2 -16.64 10.14 2.73
CA LEU A 2 -15.52 9.18 2.93
C LEU A 2 -15.61 7.79 2.24
N THR A 3 -16.76 7.11 2.34
CA THR A 3 -17.03 5.84 1.66
C THR A 3 -16.79 5.90 0.14
N GLU A 4 -17.22 6.97 -0.53
CA GLU A 4 -16.99 7.18 -1.98
C GLU A 4 -15.49 7.26 -2.31
N LYS A 5 -14.68 7.86 -1.44
CA LYS A 5 -13.22 7.93 -1.63
C LYS A 5 -12.59 6.55 -1.50
N LEU A 6 -13.07 5.77 -0.52
CA LEU A 6 -12.61 4.40 -0.30
C LEU A 6 -13.00 3.49 -1.49
N GLU A 7 -14.24 3.57 -1.96
CA GLU A 7 -14.69 2.80 -3.12
C GLU A 7 -13.93 3.20 -4.38
N ARG A 8 -13.68 4.50 -4.58
CA ARG A 8 -12.83 4.96 -5.68
C ARG A 8 -11.41 4.38 -5.59
N LEU A 9 -10.81 4.32 -4.41
CA LEU A 9 -9.48 3.72 -4.21
C LEU A 9 -9.50 2.22 -4.57
N LYS A 10 -10.54 1.49 -4.16
CA LYS A 10 -10.68 0.08 -4.51
C LYS A 10 -10.84 -0.12 -6.02
N SER A 11 -11.66 0.70 -6.69
CA SER A 11 -11.82 0.64 -8.14
C SER A 11 -10.51 0.86 -8.88
N LEU A 12 -9.68 1.82 -8.44
CA LEU A 12 -8.36 2.05 -9.02
C LEU A 12 -7.48 0.80 -8.93
N PHE A 13 -7.47 0.11 -7.79
CA PHE A 13 -6.71 -1.14 -7.67
C PHE A 13 -7.28 -2.24 -8.56
N THR A 14 -8.60 -2.42 -8.62
CA THR A 14 -9.24 -3.38 -9.51
C THR A 14 -8.83 -3.15 -10.97
N GLU A 15 -8.81 -1.90 -11.42
CA GLU A 15 -8.40 -1.50 -12.78
C GLU A 15 -6.90 -1.73 -13.06
N MET A 16 -6.05 -1.66 -12.03
CA MET A 16 -4.60 -1.92 -12.17
C MET A 16 -4.25 -3.41 -12.31
N GLU A 17 -5.13 -4.31 -11.84
CA GLU A 17 -4.96 -5.78 -11.79
C GLU A 17 -3.82 -6.31 -10.91
N ARG A 18 -2.70 -5.57 -10.79
CA ARG A 18 -1.50 -5.86 -9.98
C ARG A 18 -0.88 -4.55 -9.50
N ALA A 19 -0.27 -4.55 -8.31
CA ALA A 19 0.35 -3.34 -7.76
C ALA A 19 1.60 -3.63 -6.92
N LEU A 20 2.57 -2.70 -6.99
CA LEU A 20 3.71 -2.62 -6.07
C LEU A 20 3.55 -1.33 -5.26
N ILE A 21 3.57 -1.44 -3.93
CA ILE A 21 3.30 -0.34 -3.00
C ILE A 21 4.59 0.00 -2.28
N ALA A 22 5.04 1.26 -2.39
CA ALA A 22 6.10 1.78 -1.54
C ALA A 22 5.57 1.91 -0.10
N TYR A 23 6.09 1.08 0.79
CA TYR A 23 5.63 0.95 2.17
C TYR A 23 6.67 1.50 3.14
N SER A 24 6.30 2.54 3.89
CA SER A 24 7.21 3.23 4.82
C SER A 24 6.90 2.96 6.30
N GLY A 25 5.94 2.09 6.62
CA GLY A 25 5.45 1.87 7.99
C GLY A 25 4.47 2.94 8.49
N GLY A 26 4.42 4.12 7.85
CA GLY A 26 3.48 5.19 8.21
C GLY A 26 2.01 4.84 7.91
N ILE A 27 1.08 5.51 8.59
CA ILE A 27 -0.37 5.24 8.50
C ILE A 27 -0.91 5.33 7.06
N ASP A 28 -0.42 6.29 6.27
CA ASP A 28 -0.88 6.49 4.90
C ASP A 28 -0.48 5.32 3.99
N SER A 29 0.80 4.94 4.02
CA SER A 29 1.30 3.81 3.23
C SER A 29 0.71 2.47 3.71
N THR A 30 0.43 2.35 5.01
CA THR A 30 -0.27 1.19 5.59
C THR A 30 -1.69 1.07 5.08
N LEU A 31 -2.45 2.17 5.04
CA LEU A 31 -3.80 2.17 4.49
C LEU A 31 -3.78 1.75 3.01
N VAL A 32 -2.89 2.34 2.21
CA VAL A 32 -2.77 2.01 0.78
C VAL A 32 -2.41 0.54 0.57
N ALA A 33 -1.40 0.03 1.28
CA ALA A 33 -0.99 -1.37 1.20
C ALA A 33 -2.12 -2.33 1.62
N LYS A 34 -2.84 -2.00 2.69
CA LYS A 34 -3.95 -2.82 3.18
C LYS A 34 -5.10 -2.88 2.18
N ILE A 35 -5.52 -1.74 1.62
CA ILE A 35 -6.59 -1.72 0.63
C ILE A 35 -6.15 -2.42 -0.67
N ALA A 36 -4.89 -2.25 -1.10
CA ALA A 36 -4.36 -2.97 -2.24
C ALA A 36 -4.45 -4.49 -2.04
N TRP A 37 -4.03 -4.99 -0.88
CA TRP A 37 -4.13 -6.41 -0.53
C TRP A 37 -5.57 -6.89 -0.46
N ASP A 38 -6.48 -6.12 0.14
CA ASP A 38 -7.89 -6.50 0.25
C ASP A 38 -8.59 -6.63 -1.12
N VAL A 39 -8.13 -5.86 -2.12
CA VAL A 39 -8.69 -5.88 -3.48
C VAL A 39 -7.98 -6.90 -4.38
N LEU A 40 -6.65 -6.94 -4.34
CA LEU A 40 -5.82 -7.68 -5.30
C LEU A 40 -5.24 -8.98 -4.75
N GLY A 41 -5.22 -9.17 -3.43
CA GLY A 41 -4.61 -10.31 -2.77
C GLY A 41 -3.12 -10.44 -3.10
N ASP A 42 -2.73 -11.64 -3.55
CA ASP A 42 -1.37 -12.01 -3.93
C ASP A 42 -0.78 -11.18 -5.09
N ARG A 43 -1.62 -10.42 -5.80
CA ARG A 43 -1.20 -9.50 -6.86
C ARG A 43 -0.78 -8.11 -6.36
N ALA A 44 -0.86 -7.86 -5.05
CA ALA A 44 -0.30 -6.67 -4.41
C ALA A 44 0.97 -7.02 -3.61
N LEU A 45 2.04 -6.26 -3.82
CA LEU A 45 3.31 -6.41 -3.08
C LEU A 45 3.71 -5.08 -2.44
N ALA A 46 3.74 -5.05 -1.10
CA ALA A 46 4.28 -3.93 -0.34
C ALA A 46 5.80 -4.09 -0.18
N ILE A 47 6.55 -3.01 -0.42
CA ILE A 47 8.01 -3.01 -0.36
C ILE A 47 8.49 -1.81 0.45
N THR A 48 9.33 -2.08 1.44
CA THR A 48 10.11 -1.06 2.15
C THR A 48 11.50 -0.97 1.55
N ALA A 49 11.90 0.23 1.13
CA ALA A 49 13.22 0.46 0.55
C ALA A 49 14.25 0.60 1.67
N VAL A 50 15.28 -0.26 1.67
CA VAL A 50 16.42 -0.14 2.58
C VAL A 50 17.46 0.77 1.96
N SER A 51 17.88 1.82 2.69
CA SER A 51 18.94 2.72 2.25
C SER A 51 19.73 3.24 3.46
N PRO A 52 20.96 3.77 3.26
CA PRO A 52 21.74 4.36 4.35
C PRO A 52 21.05 5.51 5.10
N SER A 53 20.03 6.12 4.50
CA SER A 53 19.25 7.20 5.10
C SER A 53 18.07 6.70 5.95
N LEU A 54 17.75 5.40 5.89
CA LEU A 54 16.71 4.78 6.71
C LEU A 54 17.36 4.22 7.98
N LEU A 55 16.78 4.51 9.15
CA LEU A 55 17.30 3.96 10.39
C LEU A 55 16.97 2.47 10.47
N PRO A 56 17.89 1.61 10.98
CA PRO A 56 17.61 0.18 11.12
C PRO A 56 16.36 -0.12 11.95
N GLU A 57 16.05 0.72 12.95
CA GLU A 57 14.86 0.62 13.79
C GLU A 57 13.53 0.84 13.04
N ASP A 58 13.56 1.48 11.86
CA ASP A 58 12.37 1.66 11.01
C ASP A 58 12.04 0.40 10.17
N LEU A 59 12.85 -0.66 10.28
CA LEU A 59 12.69 -1.93 9.54
C LEU A 59 12.18 -3.11 10.40
N GLU A 60 12.11 -2.94 11.72
CA GLU A 60 11.59 -3.94 12.68
C GLU A 60 10.08 -3.82 12.90
#